data_AF-A0A3C0J256-F1
#
_entry.id   AF-A0A3C0J256-F1
#
_cell.length_a   1.000
_cell.length_b   1.000
_cell.length_c   1.000
_cell.angle_alpha   90.00
_cell.angle_beta   90.00
_cell.angle_gamma   90.00
#
_symmetry.space_group_name_H-M   'P 1'
#
loop_
_entity.id
_entity.type
_entity.pdbx_description
1 polymer ?
#
loop_
_entity_poly.entity_id
_entity_poly.type
_entity_poly.pdbx_seq_one_letter_code
_entity_poly.pdbx_strand_id
1 'polypeptide(L)' 'QLWWGHRIPVWYCQGCGHMFASREDARACPKCGGRVEQDPDVLDTWFSSALWT' A
#
# COMPACT_ATOMS: atom_id res chain seq x y z
N GLN A 1 -5.80 11.27 8.32
CA GLN A 1 -4.48 10.60 8.36
C GLN A 1 -4.06 10.31 9.78
N LEU A 2 -3.80 9.02 10.06
CA LEU A 2 -3.04 8.57 11.22
C LEU A 2 -1.56 8.49 10.84
N TRP A 3 -0.66 8.67 11.81
CA TRP A 3 0.79 8.66 11.58
C TRP A 3 1.48 7.39 12.10
N TRP A 4 0.79 6.65 12.96
CA TRP A 4 1.29 5.44 13.63
C TRP A 4 0.34 4.29 13.36
N GLY A 5 0.86 3.23 12.74
CA GLY A 5 0.10 2.04 12.39
C GLY A 5 0.83 1.22 11.33
N HIS A 6 0.26 0.06 10.98
CA HIS A 6 0.77 -0.77 9.89
C HIS A 6 0.50 -0.07 8.57
N ARG A 7 1.54 0.28 7.82
CA ARG A 7 1.38 0.93 6.52
C ARG A 7 0.62 0.03 5.55
N ILE A 8 -0.32 0.62 4.82
CA ILE A 8 -1.15 -0.13 3.87
C ILE A 8 -0.25 -0.65 2.74
N PRO A 9 -0.29 -1.96 2.40
CA PRO A 9 0.48 -2.52 1.29
C PRO A 9 -0.25 -2.28 -0.03
N VAL A 10 -0.44 -1.01 -0.38
CA VAL A 10 -1.00 -0.56 -1.66
C VAL A 10 -0.01 0.39 -2.32
N TRP A 11 0.16 0.25 -3.62
CA TRP A 11 1.05 1.06 -4.43
C TRP A 11 0.28 1.72 -5.56
N TYR A 12 0.67 2.96 -5.87
CA TYR A 12 0.16 3.75 -6.97
C TYR A 12 1.25 3.96 -8.01
N CYS A 13 0.94 3.68 -9.26
CA CYS A 13 1.82 4.01 -10.37
C CYS A 13 1.67 5.47 -10.76
N GLN A 14 2.78 6.21 -10.72
CA GLN A 14 2.82 7.63 -11.11
C GLN A 14 2.71 7.86 -12.63
N GLY A 15 2.95 6.81 -13.45
CA GLY A 15 2.88 6.92 -14.90
C GLY A 15 1.50 6.63 -15.49
N CYS A 16 0.81 5.61 -14.99
CA CYS A 16 -0.48 5.16 -15.56
C CYS A 16 -1.65 5.16 -14.57
N GLY A 17 -1.43 5.59 -13.32
CA GLY A 17 -2.47 5.60 -12.28
C GLY A 17 -2.91 4.23 -11.80
N HIS A 18 -2.23 3.15 -12.19
CA HIS A 18 -2.58 1.80 -11.75
C HIS A 18 -2.32 1.65 -10.25
N MET A 19 -3.36 1.24 -9.52
CA MET A 19 -3.30 0.90 -8.11
C MET A 19 -3.28 -0.63 -7.95
N PHE A 20 -2.40 -1.13 -7.09
CA PHE A 20 -2.31 -2.57 -6.81
C PHE A 20 -1.76 -2.83 -5.40
N ALA A 21 -2.03 -4.02 -4.87
CA ALA A 21 -1.45 -4.52 -3.62
C ALA A 21 -0.37 -5.57 -3.91
N SER A 22 0.62 -5.66 -3.02
CA SER A 22 1.78 -6.55 -3.11
C SER A 22 2.21 -6.97 -1.71
N ARG A 23 2.76 -8.17 -1.59
CA ARG A 23 3.35 -8.66 -0.32
C ARG A 23 4.79 -8.20 -0.13
N GLU A 24 5.45 -7.86 -1.23
CA GLU A 24 6.84 -7.39 -1.27
C GLU A 24 6.87 -5.93 -1.72
N ASP A 25 7.96 -5.23 -1.42
CA ASP A 25 8.16 -3.85 -1.86
C ASP A 25 8.20 -3.75 -3.38
N ALA A 26 7.11 -3.24 -3.96
CA ALA A 26 7.01 -3.05 -5.40
C ALA A 26 7.95 -1.92 -5.84
N ARG A 27 8.88 -2.25 -6.75
CA ARG A 27 9.83 -1.29 -7.34
C ARG A 27 9.35 -0.70 -8.67
N ALA A 28 8.44 -1.39 -9.35
CA ALA A 28 7.90 -0.98 -10.64
C ALA A 28 6.44 -1.41 -10.79
N CYS A 29 5.70 -0.70 -11.63
CA CYS A 29 4.31 -1.00 -11.92
C CYS A 29 4.21 -2.27 -12.78
N PRO A 30 3.38 -3.25 -12.41
CA PRO A 30 3.22 -4.49 -13.17
C PRO A 30 2.57 -4.28 -14.55
N LYS A 31 1.87 -3.16 -14.76
CA LYS A 31 1.23 -2.84 -16.05
C LYS A 31 2.13 -2.14 -17.06
N CYS A 32 2.91 -1.16 -16.61
CA CYS A 32 3.65 -0.27 -17.51
C CYS A 32 5.15 -0.15 -17.19
N GLY A 33 5.63 -0.79 -16.13
CA GLY A 33 7.02 -0.67 -15.67
C GLY A 33 7.39 0.69 -15.07
N GLY A 34 6.44 1.62 -14.94
CA GLY A 34 6.67 2.95 -14.39
C GLY A 34 6.95 2.94 -12.88
N ARG A 35 7.44 4.09 -12.38
CA ARG A 35 7.68 4.31 -10.94
C ARG A 35 6.38 4.16 -10.14
N VAL A 36 6.50 3.52 -8.98
CA VAL A 36 5.40 3.31 -8.05
C VAL A 36 5.73 3.94 -6.70
N GLU A 37 4.70 4.40 -6.00
CA GLU A 37 4.79 4.92 -4.66
C GLU A 37 3.77 4.22 -3.76
N GLN A 38 4.21 3.81 -2.57
CA GLN A 38 3.35 3.16 -1.60
C GLN A 38 2.42 4.19 -0.94
N ASP A 39 1.19 3.79 -0.64
CA ASP A 39 0.20 4.58 0.07
C ASP A 39 0.77 5.14 1.38
N PRO A 40 0.65 6.45 1.66
CA PRO A 40 1.10 7.04 2.92
C PRO A 40 0.22 6.65 4.12
N ASP A 41 -0.98 6.12 3.91
CA ASP A 41 -1.89 5.74 4.99
C ASP A 41 -1.47 4.48 5.73
N VAL A 42 -1.92 4.43 6.99
CA VAL A 42 -1.74 3.31 7.89
C VAL A 42 -3.09 2.71 8.25
N LEU A 43 -3.12 1.39 8.45
CA LEU A 43 -4.27 0.67 8.94
C LEU A 43 -4.62 1.14 10.35
N ASP A 44 -5.92 1.25 10.59
CA ASP A 44 -6.45 1.57 11.90
C ASP A 44 -6.12 0.46 12.92
N THR A 45 -5.89 0.84 14.17
CA THR A 45 -5.61 -0.08 15.28
C THR A 45 -6.66 -1.18 15.44
N TRP A 46 -7.94 -0.88 15.18
CA TRP A 46 -9.05 -1.84 15.26
C TRP A 46 -8.95 -2.94 14.20
N PHE A 47 -8.30 -2.69 13.05
CA PHE A 47 -8.05 -3.73 12.04
C PHE A 47 -7.21 -4.86 12.62
N SER A 48 -6.19 -4.52 13.43
CA SER A 48 -5.31 -5.53 14.03
C SER A 48 -6.02 -6.30 15.15
N SER A 49 -6.89 -5.63 15.93
CA SER A 49 -7.69 -6.27 16.98
C SER A 49 -8.68 -7.30 16.44
N ALA A 50 -9.24 -7.06 15.24
CA ALA A 50 -10.20 -7.98 14.61
C ALA A 50 -9.55 -9.30 14.12
N LEU A 51 -8.23 -9.36 13.99
CA LEU A 51 -7.50 -10.57 13.61
C LEU A 51 -7.18 -11.48 14.81
N TRP A 52 -7.48 -11.05 16.04
CA TRP A 52 -7.26 -11.80 17.27
C TRP A 52 -8.43 -12.74 17.60
N THR A 53 -8.75 -13.67 16.69
CA THR A 53 -9.78 -14.71 16.92
C THR A 53 -9.22 -16.10 16.68
#